data_AF-A0A943Y9N6-F1
#
_entry.id   AF-A0A943Y9N6-F1
#
_cell.length_a   1.000
_cell.length_b   1.000
_cell.length_c   1.000
_cell.angle_alpha   90.00
_cell.angle_beta   90.00
_cell.angle_gamma   90.00
#
_symmetry.space_group_name_H-M   'P 1'
#
loop_
_entity.id
_entity.type
_entity.pdbx_description
1 polymer ?
#
loop_
_entity_poly.entity_id
_entity_poly.type
_entity_poly.pdbx_seq_one_letter_code
_entity_poly.pdbx_strand_id
1 'polypeptide(L)'
;MRELKATDKITQKMTRDGAVSENLATGEVEHISSREPETELSASSEESAGAAADLALRAAEHHEKKSARKAEKADTQAVRDGSAARQRPSSRLQFTEEERADSALGKYIDRSDRAADRLDAAKAAIPTKKVLRTERVFDETAGKGKMQLHFEEVEKRPNGRLRHNPLSRPVHEIVHAAHAK
;
A
#
# COMPACT_ATOMS: atom_id res chain seq x y z
N MET A 1 10.95 3.89 96.11
CA MET A 1 10.54 4.89 95.10
C MET A 1 10.27 4.16 93.80
N ARG A 2 9.15 4.42 93.10
CA ARG A 2 8.94 3.94 91.73
C ARG A 2 9.24 5.09 90.79
N GLU A 3 10.17 4.90 89.88
CA GLU A 3 10.49 5.89 88.84
C GLU A 3 9.31 5.98 87.87
N LEU A 4 8.83 7.20 87.63
CA LEU A 4 7.80 7.47 86.64
C LEU A 4 8.51 7.69 85.29
N LYS A 5 8.38 6.71 84.39
CA LYS A 5 8.86 6.85 83.01
C LYS A 5 8.05 7.94 82.29
N ALA A 6 8.71 8.74 81.45
CA ALA A 6 8.03 9.69 80.58
C ALA A 6 7.09 8.96 79.61
N THR A 7 5.94 9.56 79.32
CA THR A 7 4.97 9.02 78.36
C THR A 7 5.44 9.27 76.93
N ASP A 8 5.46 8.23 76.10
CA ASP A 8 5.84 8.31 74.69
C ASP A 8 4.95 9.27 73.89
N LYS A 9 5.56 9.99 72.94
CA LYS A 9 4.88 10.96 72.07
C LYS A 9 4.72 10.37 70.68
N ILE A 10 3.73 9.49 70.55
CA ILE A 10 3.41 8.83 69.29
C ILE A 10 2.56 9.76 68.41
N THR A 11 2.95 9.89 67.15
CA THR A 11 2.20 10.62 66.11
C THR A 11 1.93 9.71 64.93
N GLN A 12 0.81 9.90 64.24
CA GLN A 12 0.42 9.09 63.08
C GLN A 12 0.42 9.95 61.82
N LYS A 13 1.06 9.47 60.76
CA LYS A 13 1.14 10.13 59.45
C LYS A 13 0.79 9.16 58.32
N MET A 14 0.42 9.72 57.17
CA MET A 14 0.20 8.97 55.93
C MET A 14 1.44 9.08 55.05
N THR A 15 1.95 7.95 54.58
CA THR A 15 2.99 7.83 53.55
C THR A 15 2.42 7.14 52.31
N ARG A 16 3.25 6.94 51.28
CA ARG A 16 2.85 6.25 50.03
C ARG A 16 2.32 4.84 50.29
N ASP A 17 2.98 4.11 51.18
CA ASP A 17 2.66 2.72 51.54
C ASP A 17 1.55 2.61 52.61
N GLY A 18 1.08 3.76 53.12
CA GLY A 18 -0.11 3.85 53.98
C GLY A 18 0.13 4.56 55.31
N ALA A 19 -0.66 4.21 56.32
CA ALA A 19 -0.54 4.76 57.66
C ALA A 19 0.70 4.24 58.41
N VAL A 20 1.41 5.15 59.07
CA VAL A 20 2.64 4.90 59.82
C VAL A 20 2.58 5.68 61.15
N SER A 21 3.00 5.05 62.25
CA SER A 21 3.15 5.69 63.56
C SER A 21 4.63 5.95 63.89
N GLU A 22 4.94 7.13 64.40
CA GLU A 22 6.28 7.60 64.73
C GLU A 22 6.32 8.09 66.19
N ASN A 23 7.18 7.48 67.01
CA ASN A 23 7.44 7.94 68.38
C ASN A 23 8.48 9.06 68.36
N LEU A 24 8.06 10.30 68.59
CA LEU A 24 8.93 11.48 68.59
C LEU A 24 9.96 11.50 69.73
N ALA A 25 9.85 10.60 70.71
CA ALA A 25 10.83 10.48 71.80
C ALA A 25 11.99 9.53 71.48
N THR A 26 11.76 8.47 70.70
CA THR A 26 12.77 7.46 70.34
C THR A 26 13.19 7.50 68.87
N GLY A 27 12.40 8.14 68.00
CA GLY A 27 12.59 8.14 66.55
C GLY A 27 12.14 6.85 65.86
N GLU A 28 11.48 5.93 66.59
CA GLU A 28 11.00 4.66 66.05
C GLU A 28 9.74 4.86 65.20
N VAL A 29 9.71 4.19 64.04
CA VAL A 29 8.70 4.36 62.99
C VAL A 29 8.13 2.99 62.62
N GLU A 30 6.85 2.77 62.86
CA GLU A 30 6.15 1.50 62.66
C GLU A 30 5.05 1.62 61.59
N HIS A 31 5.00 0.66 60.68
CA HIS A 31 3.95 0.56 59.66
C HIS A 31 2.71 -0.12 60.26
N ILE A 32 1.62 0.63 60.35
CA ILE A 32 0.34 0.19 60.95
C ILE A 32 -0.76 -0.04 59.89
N SER A 33 -0.39 0.09 58.62
CA SER A 33 -1.25 -0.12 57.45
C SER A 33 -1.16 -1.58 56.99
N SER A 34 -2.29 -2.25 56.79
CA SER A 34 -2.36 -3.59 56.17
C SER A 34 -2.29 -3.55 54.64
N ARG A 35 -1.57 -2.57 54.07
CA ARG A 35 -1.37 -2.40 52.63
C ARG A 35 0.02 -2.92 52.30
N GLU A 36 0.13 -3.75 51.27
CA GLU A 36 1.42 -4.18 50.72
C GLU A 36 2.24 -2.95 50.29
N PRO A 37 3.55 -2.90 50.57
CA PRO A 37 4.41 -1.81 50.13
C PRO A 37 4.43 -1.73 48.60
N GLU A 38 4.39 -0.51 48.05
CA GLU A 38 4.33 -0.33 46.61
C GLU A 38 5.68 -0.71 45.99
N THR A 39 5.67 -1.59 44.98
CA THR A 39 6.88 -1.95 44.26
C THR A 39 7.37 -0.76 43.42
N GLU A 40 8.64 -0.40 43.57
CA GLU A 40 9.29 0.65 42.78
C GLU A 40 9.46 0.17 41.33
N LEU A 41 8.41 0.33 40.52
CA LEU A 41 8.38 0.04 39.08
C LEU A 41 9.15 1.11 38.27
N SER A 42 10.38 1.41 38.68
CA SER A 42 11.35 2.09 37.82
C SER A 42 11.86 1.07 36.81
N ALA A 43 11.65 1.33 35.52
CA ALA A 43 12.08 0.42 34.46
C ALA A 43 13.56 0.08 34.61
N SER A 44 13.89 -1.22 34.73
CA SER A 44 15.27 -1.68 34.80
C SER A 44 16.02 -1.23 33.55
N SER A 45 17.29 -0.83 33.70
CA SER A 45 18.12 -0.43 32.56
C SER A 45 18.24 -1.53 31.51
N GLU A 46 18.15 -2.79 31.93
CA GLU A 46 18.15 -3.97 31.06
C GLU A 46 16.86 -4.07 30.22
N GLU A 47 15.70 -3.78 30.81
CA GLU A 47 14.40 -3.76 30.13
C GLU A 47 14.33 -2.60 29.13
N SER A 48 14.84 -1.43 29.52
CA SER A 48 14.97 -0.27 28.62
C SER A 48 15.95 -0.52 27.47
N ALA A 49 17.03 -1.27 27.69
CA ALA A 49 17.98 -1.64 26.64
C ALA A 49 17.37 -2.65 25.65
N GLY A 50 16.63 -3.65 26.14
CA GLY A 50 15.87 -4.59 25.31
C GLY A 50 14.82 -3.89 24.44
N ALA A 51 14.05 -2.98 25.02
CA ALA A 51 13.05 -2.20 24.29
C ALA A 51 13.67 -1.30 23.20
N ALA A 52 14.84 -0.70 23.47
CA ALA A 52 15.58 0.10 22.49
C ALA A 52 16.13 -0.75 21.32
N ALA A 53 16.60 -1.96 21.60
CA ALA A 53 17.08 -2.90 20.58
C ALA A 53 15.94 -3.38 19.65
N ASP A 54 14.78 -3.73 20.21
CA ASP A 54 13.60 -4.13 19.42
C ASP A 54 13.09 -2.99 18.53
N LEU A 55 13.09 -1.75 19.04
CA LEU A 55 12.77 -0.55 18.25
C LEU A 55 13.73 -0.34 17.09
N ALA A 56 15.03 -0.57 17.30
CA ALA A 56 16.06 -0.44 16.26
C ALA A 56 15.91 -1.51 15.16
N LEU A 57 15.67 -2.78 15.55
CA LEU A 57 15.39 -3.87 14.61
C LEU A 57 14.13 -3.58 13.78
N ARG A 58 13.05 -3.15 14.43
CA ARG A 58 11.78 -2.81 13.77
C ARG A 58 11.91 -1.61 12.83
N ALA A 59 12.77 -0.64 13.14
CA ALA A 59 13.11 0.45 12.24
C ALA A 59 13.89 -0.05 11.01
N ALA A 60 14.92 -0.89 11.21
CA ALA A 60 15.71 -1.48 10.12
C ALA A 60 14.81 -2.28 9.14
N GLU A 61 13.96 -3.17 9.65
CA GLU A 61 12.98 -3.89 8.83
C GLU A 61 12.07 -2.96 8.01
N HIS A 62 11.65 -1.84 8.59
CA HIS A 62 10.80 -0.86 7.90
C HIS A 62 11.55 -0.13 6.78
N HIS A 63 12.86 0.07 6.92
CA HIS A 63 13.72 0.61 5.88
C HIS A 63 13.93 -0.40 4.75
N GLU A 64 14.19 -1.68 5.06
CA GLU A 64 14.32 -2.73 4.03
C GLU A 64 13.01 -2.99 3.28
N LYS A 65 11.87 -3.04 3.97
CA LYS A 65 10.55 -3.16 3.33
C LYS A 65 10.23 -1.95 2.43
N LYS A 66 10.78 -0.76 2.74
CA LYS A 66 10.69 0.43 1.87
C LYS A 66 11.65 0.37 0.68
N SER A 67 12.89 -0.10 0.85
CA SER A 67 13.85 -0.23 -0.26
C SER A 67 13.43 -1.33 -1.23
N ALA A 68 13.01 -2.49 -0.73
CA ALA A 68 12.45 -3.58 -1.54
C ALA A 68 11.24 -3.12 -2.37
N ARG A 69 10.27 -2.42 -1.76
CA ARG A 69 9.13 -1.82 -2.49
C ARG A 69 9.54 -0.72 -3.48
N LYS A 70 10.64 -0.01 -3.25
CA LYS A 70 11.20 0.93 -4.24
C LYS A 70 11.86 0.19 -5.41
N ALA A 71 12.57 -0.91 -5.14
CA ALA A 71 13.17 -1.75 -6.16
C ALA A 71 12.11 -2.46 -7.02
N GLU A 72 11.09 -3.06 -6.41
CA GLU A 72 9.91 -3.63 -7.09
C GLU A 72 9.18 -2.58 -7.95
N LYS A 73 9.04 -1.34 -7.45
CA LYS A 73 8.50 -0.24 -8.24
C LYS A 73 9.41 0.20 -9.37
N ALA A 74 10.73 0.20 -9.18
CA ALA A 74 11.70 0.53 -10.23
C ALA A 74 11.76 -0.57 -11.31
N ASP A 75 11.66 -1.84 -10.93
CA ASP A 75 11.61 -2.98 -11.86
C ASP A 75 10.29 -2.99 -12.63
N THR A 76 9.15 -2.83 -11.94
CA THR A 76 7.86 -2.63 -12.64
C THR A 76 7.79 -1.30 -13.40
N GLN A 77 8.68 -0.33 -13.15
CA GLN A 77 8.82 0.88 -13.96
C GLN A 77 9.73 0.63 -15.19
N ALA A 78 10.77 -0.18 -15.07
CA ALA A 78 11.57 -0.64 -16.21
C ALA A 78 10.79 -1.60 -17.15
N VAL A 79 9.84 -2.37 -16.58
CA VAL A 79 8.84 -3.22 -17.28
C VAL A 79 7.60 -2.41 -17.72
N ARG A 80 7.36 -1.22 -17.12
CA ARG A 80 6.84 -0.06 -17.86
C ARG A 80 7.97 0.40 -18.80
N ASP A 81 8.12 1.68 -19.14
CA ASP A 81 9.23 2.34 -19.87
C ASP A 81 9.91 1.63 -21.09
N GLY A 82 10.43 0.40 -21.01
CA GLY A 82 10.44 -0.53 -22.18
C GLY A 82 9.03 -0.77 -22.78
N SER A 83 7.99 -0.47 -21.99
CA SER A 83 6.60 -0.22 -22.36
C SER A 83 6.37 1.00 -23.24
N ALA A 84 7.39 1.79 -23.60
CA ALA A 84 7.31 2.65 -24.79
C ALA A 84 6.96 1.81 -26.03
N ALA A 85 7.38 0.53 -26.09
CA ALA A 85 6.92 -0.43 -27.09
C ALA A 85 5.46 -0.90 -26.89
N ARG A 86 4.95 -0.90 -25.64
CA ARG A 86 3.54 -1.24 -25.31
C ARG A 86 2.57 -0.04 -25.40
N GLN A 87 3.07 1.19 -25.51
CA GLN A 87 2.22 2.37 -25.79
C GLN A 87 1.76 2.43 -27.25
N ARG A 88 2.33 1.60 -28.14
CA ARG A 88 1.75 1.31 -29.45
C ARG A 88 0.62 0.28 -29.31
N PRO A 89 -0.45 0.36 -30.13
CA PRO A 89 -1.52 -0.62 -30.12
C PRO A 89 -0.94 -2.03 -30.29
N SER A 90 -1.41 -2.96 -29.45
CA SER A 90 -0.85 -4.32 -29.26
C SER A 90 -1.05 -5.27 -30.45
N SER A 91 -1.20 -4.74 -31.66
CA SER A 91 -1.42 -5.42 -32.92
C SER A 91 -0.30 -5.18 -33.95
N ARG A 92 0.61 -4.20 -33.75
CA ARG A 92 1.71 -3.98 -34.71
C ARG A 92 2.93 -4.83 -34.33
N LEU A 93 3.34 -5.71 -35.23
CA LEU A 93 4.55 -6.51 -35.08
C LEU A 93 5.78 -5.60 -34.93
N GLN A 94 6.68 -5.96 -34.02
CA GLN A 94 7.97 -5.29 -33.86
C GLN A 94 9.02 -6.13 -34.61
N PHE A 95 9.81 -5.48 -35.45
CA PHE A 95 10.92 -6.09 -36.20
C PHE A 95 12.21 -5.39 -35.82
N THR A 96 13.31 -6.15 -35.73
CA THR A 96 14.65 -5.59 -35.45
C THR A 96 15.16 -4.79 -36.66
N GLU A 97 16.24 -4.03 -36.48
CA GLU A 97 16.85 -3.30 -37.60
C GLU A 97 17.45 -4.24 -38.65
N GLU A 98 17.97 -5.39 -38.22
CA GLU A 98 18.46 -6.48 -39.08
C GLU A 98 17.32 -7.09 -39.90
N GLU A 99 16.18 -7.41 -39.27
CA GLU A 99 14.99 -7.94 -39.96
C GLU A 99 14.36 -6.93 -40.93
N ARG A 100 14.48 -5.63 -40.64
CA ARG A 100 14.03 -4.54 -41.54
C ARG A 100 14.96 -4.31 -42.71
N ALA A 101 16.25 -4.60 -42.57
CA ALA A 101 17.22 -4.55 -43.65
C ALA A 101 17.09 -5.75 -44.61
N ASP A 102 16.51 -6.88 -44.17
CA ASP A 102 16.26 -8.03 -45.03
C ASP A 102 15.15 -7.76 -46.08
N SER A 103 15.59 -7.64 -47.32
CA SER A 103 14.72 -7.51 -48.51
C SER A 103 13.70 -8.66 -48.68
N ALA A 104 13.97 -9.86 -48.14
CA ALA A 104 13.03 -10.98 -48.17
C ALA A 104 11.84 -10.74 -47.22
N LEU A 105 12.09 -10.12 -46.06
CA LEU A 105 11.07 -9.82 -45.06
C LEU A 105 10.30 -8.53 -45.36
N GLY A 106 10.89 -7.54 -46.04
CA GLY A 106 10.25 -6.25 -46.35
C GLY A 106 8.81 -6.35 -46.88
N LYS A 107 8.53 -7.29 -47.81
CA LYS A 107 7.18 -7.52 -48.36
C LYS A 107 6.16 -8.03 -47.32
N TYR A 108 6.61 -8.66 -46.24
CA TYR A 108 5.76 -9.14 -45.14
C TYR A 108 5.59 -8.06 -44.07
N ILE A 109 6.65 -7.31 -43.77
CA ILE A 109 6.64 -6.13 -42.88
C ILE A 109 5.63 -5.11 -43.42
N ASP A 110 5.71 -4.73 -44.69
CA ASP A 110 4.77 -3.83 -45.37
C ASP A 110 3.30 -4.28 -45.26
N ARG A 111 3.05 -5.59 -45.35
CA ARG A 111 1.70 -6.16 -45.26
C ARG A 111 1.16 -6.14 -43.83
N SER A 112 2.01 -6.46 -42.85
CA SER A 112 1.72 -6.33 -41.42
C SER A 112 1.36 -4.88 -41.08
N ASP A 113 2.21 -3.94 -41.50
CA ASP A 113 2.05 -2.52 -41.20
C ASP A 113 0.77 -1.95 -41.81
N ARG A 114 0.48 -2.22 -43.09
CA ARG A 114 -0.80 -1.83 -43.72
C ARG A 114 -2.02 -2.49 -43.07
N ALA A 115 -1.88 -3.69 -42.50
CA ALA A 115 -2.97 -4.34 -41.77
C ALA A 115 -3.22 -3.69 -40.40
N ALA A 116 -2.14 -3.31 -39.69
CA ALA A 116 -2.23 -2.54 -38.45
C ALA A 116 -2.86 -1.15 -38.69
N ASP A 117 -2.43 -0.42 -39.73
CA ASP A 117 -2.96 0.90 -40.06
C ASP A 117 -4.48 0.85 -40.34
N ARG A 118 -4.95 -0.20 -41.04
CA ARG A 118 -6.39 -0.44 -41.27
C ARG A 118 -7.16 -0.75 -39.99
N LEU A 119 -6.55 -1.50 -39.08
CA LEU A 119 -7.14 -1.84 -37.78
C LEU A 119 -7.29 -0.60 -36.90
N ASP A 120 -6.25 0.25 -36.84
CA ASP A 120 -6.28 1.49 -36.05
C ASP A 120 -7.24 2.51 -36.65
N ALA A 121 -7.31 2.64 -37.99
CA ALA A 121 -8.33 3.43 -38.67
C ALA A 121 -9.76 2.92 -38.40
N ALA A 122 -9.96 1.60 -38.38
CA ALA A 122 -11.26 1.00 -38.07
C ALA A 122 -11.67 1.25 -36.61
N LYS A 123 -10.74 1.17 -35.65
CA LYS A 123 -10.97 1.54 -34.24
C LYS A 123 -11.32 3.01 -34.09
N ALA A 124 -10.60 3.91 -34.76
CA ALA A 124 -10.87 5.35 -34.73
C ALA A 124 -12.27 5.69 -35.31
N ALA A 125 -12.81 4.85 -36.20
CA ALA A 125 -14.16 4.99 -36.73
C ALA A 125 -15.26 4.44 -35.80
N ILE A 126 -14.93 3.75 -34.69
CA ILE A 126 -15.92 3.25 -33.73
C ILE A 126 -16.55 4.45 -33.00
N PRO A 127 -17.89 4.61 -33.03
CA PRO A 127 -18.54 5.75 -32.37
C PRO A 127 -18.31 5.73 -30.84
N THR A 128 -17.68 6.75 -30.28
CA THR A 128 -17.53 6.92 -28.82
C THR A 128 -18.67 7.73 -28.19
N LYS A 129 -18.80 7.63 -26.87
CA LYS A 129 -19.66 8.48 -26.02
C LYS A 129 -18.83 9.01 -24.84
N LYS A 130 -19.07 10.26 -24.47
CA LYS A 130 -18.47 10.85 -23.26
C LYS A 130 -19.25 10.36 -22.03
N VAL A 131 -18.56 9.68 -21.13
CA VAL A 131 -19.10 9.18 -19.86
C VAL A 131 -18.45 9.98 -18.73
N LEU A 132 -19.26 10.57 -17.86
CA LEU A 132 -18.75 11.25 -16.68
C LEU A 132 -18.23 10.21 -15.68
N ARG A 133 -16.96 10.34 -15.29
CA ARG A 133 -16.29 9.53 -14.27
C ARG A 133 -15.85 10.41 -13.12
N THR A 134 -15.65 9.77 -11.96
CA THR A 134 -15.13 10.44 -10.78
C THR A 134 -13.82 9.78 -10.36
N GLU A 135 -12.79 10.58 -10.19
CA GLU A 135 -11.44 10.15 -9.80
C GLU A 135 -10.99 10.91 -8.55
N ARG A 136 -10.24 10.24 -7.67
CA ARG A 136 -9.72 10.86 -6.45
C ARG A 136 -8.29 11.34 -6.68
N VAL A 137 -8.13 12.61 -7.00
CA VAL A 137 -6.83 13.25 -7.20
C VAL A 137 -6.27 13.70 -5.85
N PHE A 138 -5.06 13.26 -5.51
CA PHE A 138 -4.37 13.67 -4.29
C PHE A 138 -3.45 14.85 -4.56
N ASP A 139 -3.65 15.96 -3.84
CA ASP A 139 -2.75 17.09 -3.87
C ASP A 139 -1.69 16.88 -2.79
N GLU A 140 -0.49 16.47 -3.21
CA GLU A 140 0.64 16.16 -2.33
C GLU A 140 1.10 17.37 -1.51
N THR A 141 0.92 18.60 -2.03
CA THR A 141 1.32 19.83 -1.33
C THR A 141 0.33 20.19 -0.20
N ALA A 142 -0.96 19.91 -0.41
CA ALA A 142 -2.01 20.19 0.56
C ALA A 142 -2.36 19.01 1.48
N GLY A 143 -1.80 17.82 1.22
CA GLY A 143 -2.10 16.57 1.94
C GLY A 143 -3.56 16.10 1.81
N LYS A 144 -4.31 16.60 0.82
CA LYS A 144 -5.77 16.44 0.71
C LYS A 144 -6.16 15.83 -0.64
N GLY A 145 -6.88 14.71 -0.58
CA GLY A 145 -7.51 14.11 -1.76
C GLY A 145 -8.85 14.74 -2.09
N LYS A 146 -9.01 15.26 -3.31
CA LYS A 146 -10.26 15.82 -3.84
C LYS A 146 -10.86 14.84 -4.85
N MET A 147 -12.18 14.66 -4.82
CA MET A 147 -12.90 13.99 -5.91
C MET A 147 -13.03 14.98 -7.07
N GLN A 148 -12.54 14.61 -8.24
CA GLN A 148 -12.68 15.38 -9.48
C GLN A 148 -13.51 14.60 -10.49
N LEU A 149 -14.31 15.32 -11.28
CA LEU A 149 -15.10 14.75 -12.35
C LEU A 149 -14.38 14.96 -13.68
N HIS A 150 -14.22 13.91 -14.46
CA HIS A 150 -13.65 13.97 -15.82
C HIS A 150 -14.55 13.24 -16.81
N PHE A 151 -14.49 13.61 -18.09
CA PHE A 151 -15.19 12.89 -19.16
C PHE A 151 -14.25 11.86 -19.79
N GLU A 152 -14.60 10.57 -19.65
CA GLU A 152 -13.95 9.45 -20.32
C GLU A 152 -14.63 9.21 -21.67
N GLU A 153 -13.87 9.06 -22.77
CA GLU A 153 -14.43 8.67 -24.06
C GLU A 153 -14.50 7.14 -24.16
N VAL A 154 -15.71 6.60 -23.97
CA VAL A 154 -15.97 5.16 -23.96
C VAL A 154 -16.67 4.77 -25.27
N GLU A 155 -16.23 3.70 -25.92
CA GLU A 155 -16.91 3.15 -27.10
C GLU A 155 -18.42 2.95 -26.85
N LYS A 156 -19.26 3.38 -27.80
CA LYS A 156 -20.70 3.08 -27.75
C LYS A 156 -20.87 1.59 -27.97
N ARG A 157 -21.67 0.96 -27.11
CA ARG A 157 -22.04 -0.45 -27.31
C ARG A 157 -22.73 -0.59 -28.68
N PRO A 158 -22.36 -1.58 -29.50
CA PRO A 158 -22.94 -1.80 -30.81
C PRO A 158 -24.45 -2.07 -30.69
N ASN A 159 -25.24 -1.47 -31.57
CA ASN A 159 -26.71 -1.51 -31.51
C ASN A 159 -27.25 -2.93 -31.78
N GLY A 160 -27.58 -3.67 -30.71
CA GLY A 160 -28.62 -4.72 -30.66
C GLY A 160 -28.43 -6.03 -31.46
N ARG A 161 -27.53 -6.10 -32.45
CA ARG A 161 -27.39 -7.26 -33.34
C ARG A 161 -26.14 -8.12 -33.10
N LEU A 162 -25.07 -7.59 -32.50
CA LEU A 162 -23.90 -8.39 -32.18
C LEU A 162 -24.18 -9.31 -30.99
N ARG A 163 -24.38 -10.59 -31.30
CA ARG A 163 -24.64 -11.68 -30.34
C ARG A 163 -23.32 -12.03 -29.64
N HIS A 164 -23.24 -11.72 -28.34
CA HIS A 164 -22.05 -11.99 -27.51
C HIS A 164 -21.88 -13.48 -27.19
N ASN A 165 -22.98 -14.24 -27.10
CA ASN A 165 -22.91 -15.70 -26.95
C ASN A 165 -22.64 -16.35 -28.33
N PRO A 166 -21.53 -17.09 -28.52
CA PRO A 166 -21.21 -17.73 -29.80
C PRO A 166 -22.28 -18.74 -30.27
N LEU A 167 -22.99 -19.39 -29.34
CA LEU A 167 -24.09 -20.32 -29.65
C LEU A 167 -25.37 -19.62 -30.15
N SER A 168 -25.43 -18.29 -30.04
CA SER A 168 -26.58 -17.48 -30.49
C SER A 168 -26.32 -16.72 -31.80
N ARG A 169 -25.18 -16.99 -32.45
CA ARG A 169 -24.88 -16.51 -33.81
C ARG A 169 -25.44 -17.50 -34.85
N PRO A 170 -25.95 -17.03 -36.00
CA PRO A 170 -26.32 -17.94 -37.08
C PRO A 170 -25.10 -18.72 -37.55
N VAL A 171 -25.27 -20.02 -37.83
CA VAL A 171 -24.18 -20.96 -38.14
C VAL A 171 -23.24 -20.48 -39.26
N HIS A 172 -23.75 -19.70 -40.21
CA HIS A 172 -22.96 -19.10 -41.30
C HIS A 172 -21.87 -18.13 -40.81
N GLU A 173 -22.06 -17.43 -39.69
CA GLU A 173 -21.02 -16.55 -39.11
C GLU A 173 -19.85 -17.34 -38.49
N ILE A 174 -20.08 -18.59 -38.08
CA ILE A 174 -19.07 -19.44 -37.45
C ILE A 174 -18.06 -19.95 -38.50
N VAL A 175 -18.49 -20.14 -39.75
CA VAL A 175 -17.65 -20.61 -40.86
C VAL A 175 -16.47 -19.67 -41.12
N HIS A 176 -16.65 -18.35 -40.96
CA HIS A 176 -15.56 -17.38 -41.12
C HIS A 176 -14.46 -17.52 -40.06
N ALA A 177 -14.76 -18.02 -38.86
CA ALA A 177 -13.75 -18.27 -37.83
C ALA A 177 -12.91 -19.53 -38.11
N ALA A 178 -13.41 -20.47 -38.92
CA ALA A 178 -12.74 -21.72 -39.27
C ALA A 178 -11.85 -21.63 -40.52
N HIS A 179 -11.79 -20.46 -41.18
CA HIS A 179 -11.03 -20.23 -42.41
C HIS A 179 -9.88 -19.22 -42.25
N ALA A 180 -9.30 -19.16 -41.04
CA ALA A 180 -7.93 -18.68 -40.86
C ALA A 180 -6.94 -19.80 -41.25
N LYS A 181 -6.58 -19.84 -42.54
CA LYS A 181 -5.44 -20.59 -43.10
C LYS A 181 -4.66 -19.66 -44.02
#